data_AF-A0A1F6DHY4-F1
#
_entry.id   AF-A0A1F6DHY4-F1
#
_cell.length_a   1.000
_cell.length_b   1.000
_cell.length_c   1.000
_cell.angle_alpha   90.00
_cell.angle_beta   90.00
_cell.angle_gamma   90.00
#
_symmetry.space_group_name_H-M   'P 1'
#
loop_
_entity.id
_entity.type
_entity.pdbx_description
1 polymer ?
#
loop_
_entity_poly.entity_id
_entity_poly.type
_entity_poly.pdbx_seq_one_letter_code
_entity_poly.pdbx_strand_id
1 'polypeptide(L)'
;MKEASKNTLGRYKGWIILIAIVLSGIALYAHINSVYNETIRREIPLSALYLENQNELSSYVSGFYEQIGIADRKSEAMNKILLDSVRGRYDNGGGLDGDALISMIKEAYPDLSGLTIFDQMLPYIQEGRVKFKNRQSLLIDQVNAYKLWYREGFVRSMILSNFIPTRNLEARNGDVVHQGAAALAMMERIILDSTTKQAYETGVLEPLIGAPKK
;
A
#
# COMPACT_ATOMS: atom_id res chain seq x y z
N MET A 1 -43.91 51.56 -31.68
CA MET A 1 -42.86 51.64 -30.64
C MET A 1 -42.84 50.45 -29.65
N LYS A 2 -43.97 49.89 -29.21
CA LYS A 2 -44.00 48.76 -28.24
C LYS A 2 -43.43 47.41 -28.77
N GLU A 3 -43.43 47.18 -30.08
CA GLU A 3 -42.94 45.92 -30.68
C GLU A 3 -41.41 45.80 -30.73
N ALA A 4 -40.71 46.90 -31.03
CA ALA A 4 -39.24 46.93 -31.09
C ALA A 4 -38.60 46.64 -29.71
N SER A 5 -39.27 47.00 -28.61
CA SER A 5 -38.81 46.79 -27.23
C SER A 5 -38.89 45.32 -26.76
N LYS A 6 -39.83 44.53 -27.29
CA LYS A 6 -39.97 43.11 -26.90
C LYS A 6 -38.87 42.23 -27.52
N ASN A 7 -38.43 42.57 -28.73
CA ASN A 7 -37.44 41.79 -29.48
C ASN A 7 -36.01 41.98 -28.93
N THR A 8 -35.69 43.17 -28.42
CA THR A 8 -34.41 43.43 -27.76
C THR A 8 -34.34 42.70 -26.42
N LEU A 9 -35.41 42.72 -25.62
CA LEU A 9 -35.50 42.02 -24.33
C LEU A 9 -35.33 40.49 -24.46
N GLY A 10 -35.90 39.89 -25.51
CA GLY A 10 -35.72 38.46 -25.82
C GLY A 10 -34.28 38.09 -26.18
N ARG A 11 -33.59 38.94 -26.95
CA ARG A 11 -32.15 38.77 -27.25
C ARG A 11 -31.28 38.83 -25.99
N TYR A 12 -31.51 39.79 -25.10
CA TYR A 12 -30.74 39.89 -23.85
C TYR A 12 -30.94 38.68 -22.93
N LYS A 13 -32.17 38.16 -22.82
CA LYS A 13 -32.44 36.92 -22.07
C LYS A 13 -31.69 35.71 -22.65
N GLY A 14 -31.64 35.59 -23.98
CA GLY A 14 -30.87 34.55 -24.66
C GLY A 14 -29.37 34.62 -24.34
N TRP A 15 -28.78 35.83 -24.40
CA TRP A 15 -27.37 36.04 -24.03
C TRP A 15 -27.09 35.75 -22.56
N ILE A 16 -27.98 36.13 -21.65
CA ILE A 16 -27.83 35.84 -20.21
C ILE A 16 -27.80 34.33 -19.95
N ILE A 17 -28.69 33.56 -20.59
CA ILE A 17 -28.72 32.09 -20.47
C ILE A 17 -27.43 31.48 -21.03
N LEU A 18 -26.97 31.96 -22.19
CA LEU A 18 -25.74 31.48 -22.82
C LEU A 18 -24.51 31.75 -21.95
N ILE A 19 -24.40 32.97 -21.41
CA ILE A 19 -23.33 33.35 -20.48
C ILE A 19 -23.39 32.50 -19.21
N ALA A 20 -24.59 32.27 -18.65
CA ALA A 20 -24.74 31.42 -17.46
C ALA A 20 -24.25 29.99 -17.72
N ILE A 21 -24.61 29.38 -18.86
CA ILE A 21 -24.15 28.04 -19.24
C ILE A 21 -22.62 27.99 -19.39
N VAL A 22 -22.04 28.98 -20.06
CA VAL A 22 -20.58 29.06 -20.26
C VAL A 22 -19.86 29.21 -18.93
N LEU A 23 -20.33 30.09 -18.05
CA LEU A 23 -19.75 30.28 -16.71
C LEU A 23 -19.88 29.02 -15.86
N SER A 24 -21.02 28.33 -15.90
CA SER A 24 -21.20 27.05 -15.23
C SER A 24 -20.24 25.97 -15.77
N GLY A 25 -20.04 25.92 -17.09
CA GLY A 25 -19.09 25.00 -17.72
C GLY A 25 -17.64 25.28 -17.30
N ILE A 26 -17.22 26.55 -17.26
CA ILE A 26 -15.89 26.95 -16.80
C ILE A 26 -15.70 26.60 -15.33
N ALA A 27 -16.69 26.86 -14.48
CA ALA A 27 -16.63 26.53 -13.06
C ALA A 27 -16.49 25.02 -12.83
N LEU A 28 -17.24 24.21 -13.58
CA LEU A 28 -17.15 22.75 -13.51
C LEU A 28 -15.77 22.24 -13.98
N TYR A 29 -15.25 22.78 -15.09
CA TYR A 29 -13.93 22.44 -15.60
C TYR A 29 -12.82 22.79 -14.60
N ALA A 30 -12.85 23.99 -14.03
CA ALA A 30 -11.89 24.43 -13.01
C ALA A 30 -11.93 23.52 -11.78
N HIS A 31 -13.14 23.10 -11.35
CA HIS A 31 -13.30 22.16 -10.24
C HIS A 31 -12.71 20.78 -10.55
N ILE A 32 -13.02 20.21 -11.72
CA ILE A 32 -12.48 18.91 -12.16
C ILE A 32 -10.95 18.96 -12.22
N ASN A 33 -10.37 20.01 -12.81
CA ASN A 33 -8.92 20.15 -12.91
C ASN A 33 -8.26 20.30 -11.53
N SER A 34 -8.89 21.04 -10.61
CA SER A 34 -8.41 21.16 -9.22
C SER A 34 -8.38 19.80 -8.52
N VAL A 35 -9.43 19.00 -8.67
CA VAL A 35 -9.51 17.68 -8.03
C VAL A 35 -8.55 16.69 -8.69
N TYR A 36 -8.38 16.72 -10.01
CA TYR A 36 -7.39 15.89 -10.70
C TYR A 36 -5.96 16.18 -10.19
N ASN A 37 -5.59 17.45 -10.05
CA ASN A 37 -4.31 17.83 -9.46
C ASN A 37 -4.17 17.39 -8.00
N GLU A 38 -5.24 17.46 -7.21
CA GLU A 38 -5.26 16.93 -5.83
C GLU A 38 -5.09 15.40 -5.81
N THR A 39 -5.69 14.70 -6.77
CA THR A 39 -5.57 13.24 -6.93
C THR A 39 -4.11 12.84 -7.16
N ILE A 40 -3.44 13.48 -8.13
CA ILE A 40 -2.02 13.25 -8.42
C ILE A 40 -1.14 13.51 -7.19
N ARG A 41 -1.41 14.58 -6.45
CA ARG A 41 -0.69 14.91 -5.21
C ARG A 41 -0.82 13.86 -4.11
N ARG A 42 -1.84 12.99 -4.17
CA ARG A 42 -2.04 11.88 -3.24
C ARG A 42 -1.51 10.55 -3.78
N GLU A 43 -1.66 10.30 -5.07
CA GLU A 43 -1.25 9.04 -5.72
C GLU A 43 0.27 8.90 -5.88
N ILE A 44 0.99 10.00 -6.16
CA ILE A 44 2.45 9.96 -6.28
C ILE A 44 3.12 9.53 -4.96
N PRO A 45 2.80 10.15 -3.79
CA PRO A 45 3.35 9.70 -2.51
C PRO A 45 2.97 8.26 -2.16
N LEU A 46 1.75 7.80 -2.49
CA LEU A 46 1.34 6.42 -2.27
C LEU A 46 2.21 5.42 -3.05
N SER A 47 2.46 5.71 -4.33
CA SER A 47 3.32 4.90 -5.19
C SER A 47 4.76 4.88 -4.69
N ALA A 48 5.27 6.04 -4.25
CA ALA A 48 6.59 6.17 -3.65
C ALA A 48 6.71 5.36 -2.35
N LEU A 49 5.72 5.45 -1.46
CA LEU A 49 5.69 4.71 -0.19
C LEU A 49 5.64 3.19 -0.42
N TYR A 50 4.88 2.73 -1.42
CA TYR A 50 4.87 1.31 -1.79
C TYR A 50 6.23 0.83 -2.32
N LEU A 51 6.91 1.64 -3.12
CA LEU A 51 8.26 1.34 -3.61
C LEU A 51 9.28 1.36 -2.46
N GLU A 52 9.21 2.33 -1.57
CA GLU A 52 10.05 2.41 -0.36
C GLU A 52 9.90 1.16 0.50
N ASN A 53 8.67 0.67 0.71
CA ASN A 53 8.42 -0.56 1.47
C ASN A 53 9.09 -1.79 0.83
N GLN A 54 9.15 -1.87 -0.50
CA GLN A 54 9.86 -2.94 -1.20
C GLN A 54 11.38 -2.79 -1.12
N ASN A 55 11.88 -1.56 -1.27
CA ASN A 55 13.30 -1.27 -1.13
C ASN A 55 13.80 -1.56 0.28
N GLU A 56 12.99 -1.31 1.31
CA GLU A 56 13.29 -1.66 2.70
C GLU A 56 13.53 -3.17 2.86
N LEU A 57 12.67 -4.01 2.26
CA LEU A 57 12.85 -5.46 2.29
C LEU A 57 14.13 -5.90 1.57
N SER A 58 14.46 -5.28 0.43
CA SER A 58 15.70 -5.57 -0.30
C SER A 58 16.95 -5.12 0.49
N SER A 59 16.87 -3.95 1.14
CA SER A 59 17.94 -3.42 1.99
C SER A 59 18.12 -4.28 3.24
N TYR A 60 17.03 -4.79 3.80
CA TYR A 60 17.03 -5.71 4.93
C TYR A 60 17.79 -7.00 4.61
N VAL A 61 17.51 -7.64 3.46
CA VAL A 61 18.23 -8.84 3.03
C VAL A 61 19.72 -8.55 2.84
N SER A 62 20.06 -7.39 2.27
CA SER A 62 21.46 -7.01 2.07
C SER A 62 22.20 -6.78 3.39
N GLY A 63 21.56 -6.07 4.35
CA GLY A 63 22.12 -5.82 5.67
C GLY A 63 22.25 -7.10 6.51
N PHE A 64 21.34 -8.07 6.34
CA PHE A 64 21.46 -9.38 6.96
C PHE A 64 22.76 -10.08 6.58
N TYR A 65 23.06 -10.19 5.27
CA TYR A 65 24.29 -10.82 4.79
C TYR A 65 25.55 -10.10 5.27
N GLU A 66 25.49 -8.78 5.42
CA GLU A 66 26.58 -7.96 5.96
C GLU A 66 26.85 -8.25 7.44
N GLN A 67 25.80 -8.45 8.25
CA GLN A 67 25.95 -8.76 9.67
C GLN A 67 26.55 -10.15 9.93
N ILE A 68 26.13 -11.15 9.15
CA ILE A 68 26.61 -12.53 9.32
C ILE A 68 27.91 -12.82 8.54
N GLY A 69 28.47 -11.82 7.85
CA GLY A 69 29.76 -11.92 7.16
C GLY A 69 29.78 -12.89 5.97
N ILE A 70 28.63 -13.24 5.40
CA ILE A 70 28.55 -14.15 4.25
C ILE A 70 28.78 -13.36 2.96
N ALA A 71 29.85 -13.69 2.24
CA ALA A 71 30.12 -13.13 0.93
C ALA A 71 29.17 -13.67 -0.15
N ASP A 72 28.66 -14.90 0.01
CA ASP A 72 27.79 -15.54 -0.96
C ASP A 72 26.31 -15.14 -0.77
N ARG A 73 25.98 -13.92 -1.21
CA ARG A 73 24.63 -13.31 -1.13
C ARG A 73 23.58 -13.96 -2.05
N LYS A 74 23.87 -15.13 -2.64
CA LYS A 74 23.16 -15.67 -3.82
C LYS A 74 22.13 -16.76 -3.55
N SER A 75 21.82 -17.14 -2.31
CA SER A 75 20.69 -18.05 -2.12
C SER A 75 19.36 -17.34 -2.28
N GLU A 76 18.68 -17.68 -3.36
CA GLU A 76 17.25 -17.41 -3.49
C GLU A 76 16.45 -18.03 -2.33
N ALA A 77 16.88 -19.19 -1.82
CA ALA A 77 16.24 -19.87 -0.69
C ALA A 77 16.33 -19.06 0.62
N MET A 78 17.53 -18.58 0.97
CA MET A 78 17.75 -17.72 2.14
C MET A 78 17.05 -16.38 2.00
N ASN A 79 17.13 -15.73 0.83
CA ASN A 79 16.39 -14.49 0.56
C ASN A 79 14.89 -14.70 0.82
N LYS A 80 14.34 -15.80 0.32
CA LYS A 80 12.94 -16.16 0.55
C LYS A 80 12.63 -16.40 2.02
N ILE A 81 13.45 -17.16 2.75
CA ILE A 81 13.26 -17.41 4.19
C ILE A 81 13.26 -16.09 4.97
N LEU A 82 14.20 -15.19 4.69
CA LEU A 82 14.32 -13.89 5.36
C LEU A 82 13.14 -12.98 5.05
N LEU A 83 12.78 -12.86 3.78
CA LEU A 83 11.63 -12.07 3.34
C LEU A 83 10.34 -12.62 3.95
N ASP A 84 10.13 -13.93 3.92
CA ASP A 84 8.96 -14.58 4.50
C ASP A 84 8.92 -14.41 6.03
N SER A 85 10.08 -14.42 6.71
CA SER A 85 10.20 -14.14 8.14
C SER A 85 9.84 -12.69 8.49
N VAL A 86 10.36 -11.72 7.74
CA VAL A 86 10.05 -10.29 7.96
C VAL A 86 8.59 -9.99 7.62
N ARG A 87 8.04 -10.65 6.61
CA ARG A 87 6.63 -10.56 6.21
C ARG A 87 5.68 -11.30 7.16
N GLY A 88 6.20 -12.02 8.14
CA GLY A 88 5.40 -12.70 9.16
C GLY A 88 4.76 -14.01 8.72
N ARG A 89 5.28 -14.67 7.66
CA ARG A 89 4.78 -15.98 7.21
C ARG A 89 4.98 -17.11 8.24
N TYR A 90 5.94 -16.92 9.14
CA TYR A 90 6.26 -17.88 10.20
C TYR A 90 5.75 -17.43 11.58
N ASP A 91 4.68 -16.62 11.60
CA ASP A 91 3.98 -16.32 12.84
C ASP A 91 3.09 -17.51 13.23
N ASN A 92 3.38 -18.10 14.39
CA ASN A 92 2.46 -19.00 15.07
C ASN A 92 1.72 -18.21 16.16
N GLY A 93 0.71 -17.44 15.76
CA GLY A 93 -0.21 -16.77 16.69
C GLY A 93 0.31 -15.49 17.38
N GLY A 94 1.46 -14.95 17.00
CA GLY A 94 1.92 -13.63 17.50
C GLY A 94 3.42 -13.49 17.74
N GLY A 95 4.24 -14.47 17.37
CA GLY A 95 5.69 -14.42 17.48
C GLY A 95 6.40 -15.26 16.42
N LEU A 96 7.62 -14.84 16.09
CA LEU A 96 8.51 -15.58 15.19
C LEU A 96 8.84 -16.92 15.85
N ASP A 97 8.51 -18.02 15.19
CA ASP A 97 9.00 -19.34 15.60
C ASP A 97 10.51 -19.43 15.29
N GLY A 98 11.32 -19.03 16.27
CA GLY A 98 12.77 -18.99 16.14
C GLY A 98 13.36 -20.36 15.84
N ASP A 99 12.82 -21.43 16.40
CA ASP A 99 13.31 -22.80 16.21
C ASP A 99 12.99 -23.30 14.79
N ALA A 100 11.79 -23.03 14.28
CA ALA A 100 11.42 -23.35 12.90
C ALA A 100 12.27 -22.57 11.89
N LEU A 101 12.50 -21.28 12.14
CA LEU A 101 13.36 -20.44 11.32
C LEU A 101 14.82 -20.94 11.31
N ILE A 102 15.37 -21.23 12.49
CA ILE A 102 16.72 -21.78 12.64
C ILE A 102 16.86 -23.10 11.88
N SER A 103 15.84 -23.96 11.95
CA SER A 103 15.82 -25.24 11.23
C SER A 103 15.90 -25.06 9.71
N MET A 104 15.08 -24.17 9.13
CA MET A 104 15.12 -23.90 7.68
C MET A 104 16.42 -23.21 7.25
N ILE A 105 16.98 -22.34 8.08
CA ILE A 105 18.29 -21.73 7.80
C ILE A 105 19.38 -22.80 7.78
N LYS A 106 19.38 -23.72 8.75
CA LYS A 106 20.32 -24.86 8.77
C LYS A 106 20.16 -25.79 7.57
N GLU A 107 18.92 -26.00 7.12
CA GLU A 107 18.64 -26.79 5.92
C GLU A 107 19.15 -26.11 4.64
N ALA A 108 18.91 -24.80 4.50
CA ALA A 108 19.37 -24.03 3.34
C ALA A 108 20.90 -23.79 3.37
N TYR A 109 21.48 -23.68 4.57
CA TYR A 109 22.89 -23.36 4.82
C TYR A 109 23.44 -24.14 6.02
N PRO A 110 23.90 -25.38 5.79
CA PRO A 110 24.50 -26.21 6.83
C PRO A 110 25.73 -25.55 7.47
N ASP A 111 26.47 -24.75 6.70
CA ASP A 111 27.71 -24.10 7.11
C ASP A 111 27.49 -22.92 8.08
N LEU A 112 26.25 -22.43 8.22
CA LEU A 112 25.89 -21.35 9.15
C LEU A 112 25.52 -21.85 10.56
N SER A 113 25.79 -23.11 10.86
CA SER A 113 25.35 -23.81 12.06
C SER A 113 26.00 -23.34 13.39
N GLY A 114 26.77 -22.25 13.39
CA GLY A 114 27.37 -21.65 14.60
C GLY A 114 26.35 -20.90 15.46
N LEU A 115 26.26 -21.26 16.75
CA LEU A 115 25.31 -20.67 17.72
C LEU A 115 25.34 -19.13 17.74
N THR A 116 26.52 -18.54 17.63
CA THR A 116 26.75 -17.09 17.64
C THR A 116 26.10 -16.35 16.46
N ILE A 117 25.97 -17.01 15.29
CA ILE A 117 25.30 -16.41 14.13
C ILE A 117 23.79 -16.34 14.41
N PHE A 118 23.20 -17.41 14.94
CA PHE A 118 21.77 -17.44 15.29
C PHE A 118 21.38 -16.40 16.36
N ASP A 119 22.24 -16.19 17.35
CA ASP A 119 22.03 -15.17 18.40
C ASP A 119 21.98 -13.74 17.83
N GLN A 120 22.67 -13.47 16.72
CA GLN A 120 22.65 -12.17 16.03
C GLN A 120 21.50 -12.06 15.03
N MET A 121 21.09 -13.17 14.40
CA MET A 121 20.03 -13.18 13.40
C MET A 121 18.63 -12.92 13.98
N LEU A 122 18.29 -13.52 15.13
CA LEU A 122 16.96 -13.40 15.70
C LEU A 122 16.58 -11.93 16.05
N PRO A 123 17.43 -11.16 16.75
CA PRO A 123 17.16 -9.74 17.00
C PRO A 123 17.04 -8.93 15.72
N TYR A 124 17.89 -9.20 14.71
CA TYR A 124 17.84 -8.51 13.43
C TYR A 124 16.54 -8.77 12.68
N ILE A 125 16.04 -10.01 12.67
CA ILE A 125 14.74 -10.37 12.08
C ILE A 125 13.60 -9.72 12.83
N GLN A 126 13.62 -9.71 14.15
CA GLN A 126 12.61 -9.01 14.96
C GLN A 126 12.58 -7.50 14.65
N GLU A 127 13.75 -6.86 14.55
CA GLU A 127 13.85 -5.44 14.19
C GLU A 127 13.30 -5.19 12.78
N GLY A 128 13.68 -6.02 11.80
CA GLY A 128 13.15 -5.96 10.44
C GLY A 128 11.64 -6.09 10.39
N ARG A 129 11.07 -7.02 11.15
CA ARG A 129 9.61 -7.21 11.28
C ARG A 129 8.91 -5.96 11.82
N VAL A 130 9.46 -5.33 12.86
CA VAL A 130 8.87 -4.10 13.43
C VAL A 130 8.93 -2.95 12.44
N LYS A 131 10.08 -2.75 11.76
CA LYS A 131 10.23 -1.70 10.74
C LYS A 131 9.27 -1.92 9.58
N PHE A 132 9.20 -3.13 9.06
CA PHE A 132 8.30 -3.50 7.98
C PHE A 132 6.83 -3.31 8.37
N LYS A 133 6.43 -3.76 9.57
CA LYS A 133 5.08 -3.57 10.10
C LYS A 133 4.71 -2.09 10.18
N ASN A 134 5.58 -1.24 10.75
CA ASN A 134 5.33 0.18 10.88
C ASN A 134 5.15 0.87 9.51
N ARG A 135 6.00 0.51 8.54
CA ARG A 135 5.93 0.98 7.15
C ARG A 135 4.67 0.53 6.43
N GLN A 136 4.28 -0.73 6.64
CA GLN A 136 3.05 -1.29 6.07
C GLN A 136 1.80 -0.64 6.68
N SER A 137 1.78 -0.40 8.00
CA SER A 137 0.71 0.34 8.68
C SER A 137 0.56 1.75 8.11
N LEU A 138 1.67 2.48 7.95
CA LEU A 138 1.65 3.81 7.33
C LEU A 138 1.08 3.79 5.90
N LEU A 139 1.47 2.80 5.09
CA LEU A 139 0.92 2.63 3.74
C LEU A 139 -0.60 2.41 3.77
N ILE A 140 -1.08 1.51 4.63
CA ILE A 140 -2.51 1.22 4.78
C ILE A 140 -3.27 2.47 5.22
N ASP A 141 -2.74 3.24 6.17
CA ASP A 141 -3.36 4.47 6.65
C ASP A 141 -3.49 5.50 5.52
N GLN A 142 -2.44 5.67 4.70
CA GLN A 142 -2.48 6.57 3.54
C GLN A 142 -3.45 6.08 2.47
N VAL A 143 -3.51 4.78 2.20
CA VAL A 143 -4.47 4.17 1.27
C VAL A 143 -5.90 4.41 1.77
N ASN A 144 -6.17 4.21 3.05
CA ASN A 144 -7.47 4.45 3.66
C ASN A 144 -7.86 5.94 3.61
N ALA A 145 -6.91 6.85 3.91
CA ALA A 145 -7.13 8.29 3.80
C ALA A 145 -7.46 8.72 2.37
N TYR A 146 -6.76 8.15 1.38
CA TYR A 146 -7.06 8.36 -0.03
C TYR A 146 -8.45 7.83 -0.41
N LYS A 147 -8.82 6.62 0.05
CA LYS A 147 -10.15 6.05 -0.18
C LYS A 147 -11.27 6.87 0.41
N LEU A 148 -11.08 7.35 1.63
CA LEU A 148 -12.04 8.22 2.29
C LEU A 148 -12.19 9.52 1.48
N TRP A 149 -11.08 10.15 1.10
CA TRP A 149 -11.08 11.40 0.35
C TRP A 149 -11.83 11.35 -0.99
N TYR A 150 -11.67 10.29 -1.80
CA TYR A 150 -12.37 10.21 -3.09
C TYR A 150 -13.81 9.70 -2.97
N ARG A 151 -14.16 9.02 -1.86
CA ARG A 151 -15.54 8.59 -1.56
C ARG A 151 -16.35 9.69 -0.88
N GLU A 152 -15.71 10.62 -0.19
CA GLU A 152 -16.35 11.77 0.44
C GLU A 152 -16.71 12.85 -0.58
N GLY A 153 -18.00 13.19 -0.62
CA GLY A 153 -18.56 14.25 -1.48
C GLY A 153 -19.39 13.71 -2.65
N PHE A 154 -20.62 14.19 -2.75
CA PHE A 154 -21.59 13.78 -3.76
C PHE A 154 -21.12 14.05 -5.20
N VAL A 155 -20.57 15.24 -5.45
CA VAL A 155 -20.06 15.63 -6.78
C VAL A 155 -18.78 14.87 -7.12
N ARG A 156 -17.91 14.63 -6.13
CA ARG A 156 -16.65 13.88 -6.32
C ARG A 156 -16.93 12.42 -6.64
N SER A 157 -17.78 11.75 -5.87
CA SER A 157 -18.14 10.35 -6.11
C SER A 157 -18.90 10.13 -7.43
N MET A 158 -19.79 11.04 -7.82
CA MET A 158 -20.58 10.89 -9.05
C MET A 158 -19.76 11.16 -10.33
N ILE A 159 -18.88 12.17 -10.32
CA ILE A 159 -18.12 12.57 -11.51
C ILE A 159 -16.81 11.79 -11.64
N LEU A 160 -16.16 11.44 -10.53
CA LEU A 160 -14.77 10.95 -10.53
C LEU A 160 -14.63 9.44 -10.34
N SER A 161 -15.71 8.74 -9.95
CA SER A 161 -15.68 7.27 -9.78
C SER A 161 -15.25 6.52 -11.03
N ASN A 162 -15.42 7.11 -12.22
CA ASN A 162 -15.00 6.52 -13.49
C ASN A 162 -13.56 6.89 -13.91
N PHE A 163 -12.90 7.83 -13.22
CA PHE A 163 -11.59 8.38 -13.62
C PHE A 163 -10.49 8.23 -12.54
N ILE A 164 -10.87 7.90 -11.31
CA ILE A 164 -9.99 7.72 -10.16
C ILE A 164 -10.15 6.28 -9.64
N PRO A 165 -9.07 5.53 -9.35
CA PRO A 165 -7.67 5.96 -9.32
C PRO A 165 -7.07 6.19 -10.71
N THR A 166 -6.19 7.18 -10.83
CA THR A 166 -5.58 7.53 -12.13
C THR A 166 -4.42 6.59 -12.46
N ARG A 167 -3.95 6.65 -13.71
CA ARG A 167 -2.78 5.88 -14.16
C ARG A 167 -1.46 6.29 -13.47
N ASN A 168 -1.45 7.41 -12.74
CA ASN A 168 -0.29 7.88 -12.00
C ASN A 168 -0.10 7.13 -10.67
N LEU A 169 -1.14 6.44 -10.18
CA LEU A 169 -0.99 5.50 -9.08
C LEU A 169 -0.33 4.22 -9.61
N GLU A 170 0.90 3.95 -9.18
CA GLU A 170 1.69 2.81 -9.64
C GLU A 170 2.05 1.88 -8.47
N ALA A 171 1.85 0.59 -8.67
CA ALA A 171 2.42 -0.46 -7.82
C ALA A 171 3.32 -1.34 -8.69
N ARG A 172 4.61 -1.38 -8.36
CA ARG A 172 5.60 -2.18 -9.10
C ARG A 172 5.83 -3.48 -8.37
N ASN A 173 5.84 -4.60 -9.07
CA ASN A 173 6.26 -5.89 -8.54
C ASN A 173 7.30 -6.49 -9.49
N GLY A 174 8.57 -6.32 -9.16
CA GLY A 174 9.66 -6.57 -10.10
C GLY A 174 9.51 -5.71 -11.36
N ASP A 175 9.48 -6.36 -12.53
CA ASP A 175 9.36 -5.70 -13.84
C ASP A 175 7.92 -5.33 -14.22
N VAL A 176 6.93 -5.78 -13.45
CA VAL A 176 5.52 -5.55 -13.75
C VAL A 176 5.02 -4.30 -13.04
N VAL A 177 4.51 -3.32 -13.82
CA VAL A 177 3.89 -2.10 -13.30
C VAL A 177 2.38 -2.23 -13.40
N HIS A 178 1.70 -2.23 -12.24
CA HIS A 178 0.26 -2.11 -12.14
C HIS A 178 -0.11 -0.64 -11.94
N GLN A 179 -1.19 -0.20 -12.57
CA GLN A 179 -1.63 1.21 -12.51
C GLN A 179 -3.09 1.33 -12.04
N GLY A 180 -3.44 2.49 -11.48
CA GLY A 180 -4.82 2.85 -11.12
C GLY A 180 -5.45 1.88 -10.11
N ALA A 181 -6.67 1.44 -10.38
CA ALA A 181 -7.41 0.55 -9.47
C ALA A 181 -6.65 -0.76 -9.16
N ALA A 182 -5.90 -1.30 -10.12
CA ALA A 182 -5.09 -2.49 -9.89
C ALA A 182 -3.92 -2.21 -8.93
N ALA A 183 -3.29 -1.04 -9.04
CA ALA A 183 -2.24 -0.61 -8.12
C ALA A 183 -2.79 -0.43 -6.70
N LEU A 184 -3.94 0.23 -6.56
CA LEU A 184 -4.61 0.41 -5.28
C LEU A 184 -4.93 -0.94 -4.62
N ALA A 185 -5.48 -1.89 -5.38
CA ALA A 185 -5.78 -3.23 -4.88
C ALA A 185 -4.53 -3.99 -4.42
N MET A 186 -3.37 -3.76 -5.04
CA MET A 186 -2.10 -4.32 -4.59
C MET A 186 -1.59 -3.68 -3.29
N MET A 187 -1.72 -2.36 -3.14
CA MET A 187 -1.35 -1.66 -1.90
C MET A 187 -2.27 -2.01 -0.73
N GLU A 188 -3.55 -2.29 -1.02
CA GLU A 188 -4.56 -2.74 -0.05
C GLU A 188 -4.35 -4.18 0.42
N ARG A 189 -3.68 -5.01 -0.38
CA ARG A 189 -3.30 -6.35 0.05
C ARG A 189 -2.26 -6.19 1.15
N ILE A 190 -2.78 -6.12 2.38
CA ILE A 190 -1.98 -6.34 3.56
C ILE A 190 -1.29 -7.68 3.32
N ILE A 191 0.04 -7.69 3.35
CA ILE A 191 0.82 -8.92 3.51
C ILE A 191 0.54 -9.35 4.94
N LEU A 192 -0.66 -9.90 5.11
CA LEU A 192 -1.27 -10.26 6.36
C LEU A 192 -1.00 -11.75 6.45
N ASP A 193 -0.22 -12.09 7.46
CA ASP A 193 -0.04 -13.43 7.99
C ASP A 193 -1.31 -14.30 7.78
N SER A 194 -1.12 -15.52 7.28
CA SER A 194 -2.21 -16.46 6.99
C SER A 194 -3.15 -16.65 8.19
N THR A 195 -2.63 -16.52 9.42
CA THR A 195 -3.40 -16.59 10.66
C THR A 195 -4.18 -15.32 10.97
N THR A 196 -3.64 -14.13 10.67
CA THR A 196 -4.38 -12.87 10.84
C THR A 196 -5.49 -12.71 9.80
N LYS A 197 -5.26 -13.20 8.56
CA LYS A 197 -6.30 -13.26 7.53
C LYS A 197 -7.45 -14.18 7.96
N GLN A 198 -7.16 -15.34 8.57
CA GLN A 198 -8.19 -16.20 9.17
C GLN A 198 -8.91 -15.52 10.34
N ALA A 199 -8.20 -14.88 11.28
CA ALA A 199 -8.84 -14.19 12.41
C ALA A 199 -9.74 -13.01 11.96
N TYR A 200 -9.35 -12.30 10.90
CA TYR A 200 -10.11 -11.19 10.33
C TYR A 200 -11.32 -11.66 9.50
N GLU A 201 -11.18 -12.77 8.75
CA GLU A 201 -12.26 -13.35 7.94
C GLU A 201 -13.25 -14.18 8.78
N THR A 202 -12.84 -14.74 9.91
CA THR A 202 -13.69 -15.58 10.78
C THR A 202 -14.20 -14.87 12.03
N GLY A 203 -13.63 -13.72 12.40
CA GLY A 203 -13.97 -13.01 13.65
C GLY A 203 -13.52 -13.72 14.93
N VAL A 204 -12.73 -14.77 14.81
CA VAL A 204 -12.21 -15.57 15.92
C VAL A 204 -10.70 -15.39 15.98
N LEU A 205 -10.22 -14.64 16.98
CA LEU A 205 -8.84 -14.74 17.44
C LEU A 205 -8.75 -16.08 18.19
N GLU A 206 -8.17 -17.11 17.55
CA GLU A 206 -7.74 -18.28 18.31
C GLU A 206 -6.73 -17.80 19.36
N PRO A 207 -6.98 -18.06 20.67
CA PRO A 207 -6.05 -17.66 21.70
C PRO A 207 -4.73 -18.39 21.50
N LEU A 208 -3.63 -17.63 21.58
CA LEU A 208 -2.26 -18.13 21.70
C LEU A 208 -2.24 -19.37 22.60
N ILE A 209 -2.10 -20.55 21.99
CA ILE A 209 -1.94 -21.80 22.74
C ILE A 209 -0.54 -21.77 23.34
N GLY A 210 -0.46 -21.20 24.54
CA GLY A 210 0.76 -21.01 25.31
C GLY A 210 0.46 -21.02 26.81
N ALA A 211 -0.23 -22.06 27.29
CA ALA A 211 -0.24 -22.39 28.71
C ALA A 211 0.06 -23.89 28.85
N PRO A 212 1.23 -24.28 29.41
CA PRO A 212 1.50 -25.68 29.70
C PRO A 212 0.50 -26.18 30.74
N LYS A 213 -0.24 -27.23 30.41
CA LYS A 213 -0.99 -28.00 31.41
C LYS A 213 0.03 -28.67 32.33
N LYS A 214 0.04 -28.28 33.61
CA LYS A 214 0.45 -29.18 34.68
C LYS A 214 -0.65 -30.20 34.93
#